data_AF-A0A6A0HG89-F1
#
_entry.id   AF-A0A6A0HG89-F1
#
_cell.length_a   1.000
_cell.length_b   1.000
_cell.length_c   1.000
_cell.angle_alpha   90.00
_cell.angle_beta   90.00
_cell.angle_gamma   90.00
#
_symmetry.space_group_name_H-M   'P 1'
#
loop_
_entity.id
_entity.type
_entity.pdbx_description
1 polymer ?
#
loop_
_entity_poly.entity_id
_entity_poly.type
_entity_poly.pdbx_seq_one_letter_code
_entity_poly.pdbx_strand_id
1 'polypeptide(L)'
;MGKEYLQDRYGNTIYITDERWDHIYEEHPDMIGYDEHVRQTIRDGKRTQDEFDPRKYFYTKPFRNLFDINNHVVVVVKFGQRFSEEGHETQNNFVMTAYQNHF
;
A
#
# COMPACT_ATOMS: atom_id res chain seq x y z
N MET A 1 18.49 -1.30 5.63
CA MET A 1 17.18 -0.97 5.04
C MET A 1 16.10 -1.60 5.88
N GLY A 2 15.22 -0.77 6.42
CA GLY A 2 14.10 -1.14 7.27
C GLY A 2 12.88 -1.60 6.47
N LYS A 3 11.96 -2.20 7.21
CA LYS A 3 10.60 -2.52 6.76
C LYS A 3 9.63 -1.99 7.79
N GLU A 4 8.66 -1.21 7.35
CA GLU A 4 7.49 -0.88 8.14
C GLU A 4 6.43 -1.96 7.90
N TYR A 5 5.83 -2.47 8.98
CA TYR A 5 4.76 -3.48 8.92
C TYR A 5 3.44 -2.89 9.40
N LEU A 6 2.40 -3.12 8.62
CA LEU A 6 1.03 -2.69 8.89
C LEU A 6 0.11 -3.89 8.76
N GLN A 7 -0.99 -3.87 9.51
CA GLN A 7 -2.05 -4.87 9.40
C GLN A 7 -3.29 -4.22 8.81
N ASP A 8 -3.85 -4.84 7.78
CA ASP A 8 -5.16 -4.42 7.24
C ASP A 8 -6.31 -4.92 8.13
N ARG A 9 -7.52 -4.40 7.90
CA ARG A 9 -8.75 -4.82 8.60
C ARG A 9 -9.14 -6.30 8.40
N TYR A 10 -8.46 -7.01 7.50
CA TYR A 10 -8.68 -8.43 7.21
C TYR A 10 -7.62 -9.32 7.87
N GLY A 11 -6.71 -8.75 8.66
CA GLY A 11 -5.66 -9.46 9.38
C GLY A 11 -4.39 -9.73 8.55
N ASN A 12 -4.29 -9.22 7.32
CA ASN A 12 -3.11 -9.41 6.48
C ASN A 12 -1.98 -8.48 6.92
N THR A 13 -0.79 -9.04 7.08
CA THR A 13 0.43 -8.24 7.31
C THR A 13 0.95 -7.76 5.96
N ILE A 14 1.13 -6.46 5.82
CA ILE A 14 1.62 -5.78 4.62
C ILE A 14 2.84 -4.96 5.03
N TYR A 15 3.93 -5.03 4.26
CA TYR A 15 5.11 -4.23 4.54
C TYR A 15 5.43 -3.21 3.45
N ILE A 16 6.13 -2.15 3.86
CA ILE A 16 6.72 -1.13 3.00
C ILE A 16 8.20 -1.06 3.35
N THR A 17 9.09 -1.10 2.35
CA THR A 17 10.53 -0.92 2.56
C THR A 17 10.90 0.55 2.47
N ASP A 18 12.02 0.96 3.07
CA ASP A 18 12.53 2.33 2.91
C ASP A 18 12.70 2.70 1.42
N GLU A 19 13.31 1.82 0.63
CA GLU A 19 13.45 1.99 -0.84
C GLU A 19 12.10 2.20 -1.54
N ARG A 20 11.05 1.58 -1.02
CA ARG A 20 9.72 1.68 -1.61
C ARG A 20 9.05 2.99 -1.23
N TRP A 21 9.31 3.51 -0.03
CA TRP A 21 8.92 4.87 0.34
C TRP A 21 9.62 5.89 -0.57
N ASP A 22 10.94 5.78 -0.74
CA ASP A 22 11.70 6.65 -1.63
C ASP A 22 11.14 6.63 -3.06
N HIS A 23 10.90 5.43 -3.60
CA HIS A 23 10.31 5.27 -4.93
C HIS A 23 8.92 5.91 -5.06
N ILE A 24 8.08 5.86 -4.02
CA ILE A 24 6.78 6.54 -4.02
C ILE A 24 6.97 8.05 -4.13
N TYR A 25 7.91 8.64 -3.38
CA TYR A 25 8.15 10.09 -3.44
C TYR A 25 8.78 10.54 -4.76
N GLU A 26 9.61 9.69 -5.37
CA GLU A 26 10.22 9.96 -6.67
C GLU A 26 9.18 9.96 -7.81
N GLU A 27 8.30 8.95 -7.85
CA GLU A 27 7.26 8.83 -8.89
C GLU A 27 6.03 9.72 -8.63
N HIS A 28 5.74 9.99 -7.36
CA HIS A 28 4.60 10.78 -6.91
C HIS A 28 5.02 11.83 -5.86
N PRO A 29 5.66 12.95 -6.26
CA PRO A 29 6.14 13.98 -5.34
C PRO A 29 5.03 14.61 -4.48
N ASP A 30 3.78 14.56 -4.92
CA ASP A 30 2.59 14.99 -4.17
C ASP A 30 2.30 14.11 -2.93
N MET A 31 2.93 12.93 -2.83
CA MET A 31 2.84 12.05 -1.65
C MET A 31 3.78 12.46 -0.51
N ILE A 32 4.71 13.40 -0.71
CA ILE A 32 5.59 13.90 0.35
C ILE A 32 4.73 14.53 1.47
N GLY A 33 4.84 13.98 2.68
CA GLY A 33 4.06 14.42 3.85
C GLY A 33 2.72 13.71 4.03
N TYR A 34 2.39 12.72 3.17
CA TYR A 34 1.14 11.94 3.22
C TYR A 34 1.34 10.48 3.70
N ASP A 35 2.46 10.18 4.36
CA ASP A 35 2.79 8.84 4.84
C ASP A 35 1.68 8.25 5.74
N GLU A 36 1.12 9.07 6.63
CA GLU A 36 0.03 8.63 7.51
C GLU A 36 -1.25 8.32 6.73
N HIS A 37 -1.53 9.04 5.64
CA HIS A 37 -2.66 8.72 4.76
C HIS A 37 -2.47 7.38 4.07
N VAL A 38 -1.25 7.04 3.65
CA VAL A 38 -0.90 5.71 3.12
C VAL A 38 -1.13 4.64 4.19
N ARG A 39 -0.62 4.85 5.41
CA ARG A 39 -0.79 3.90 6.53
C ARG A 39 -2.27 3.66 6.86
N GLN A 40 -3.06 4.73 6.93
CA GLN A 40 -4.50 4.62 7.16
C GLN A 40 -5.22 3.90 6.03
N THR A 41 -4.87 4.21 4.78
CA THR A 41 -5.43 3.55 3.60
C THR A 41 -5.20 2.04 3.63
N ILE A 42 -4.03 1.59 4.07
CA ILE A 42 -3.75 0.16 4.27
C ILE A 42 -4.59 -0.43 5.41
N ARG A 43 -4.68 0.27 6.56
CA ARG A 43 -5.37 -0.24 7.76
C ARG A 43 -6.87 -0.44 7.54
N ASP A 44 -7.57 0.55 6.98
CA ASP A 44 -9.04 0.54 6.97
C ASP A 44 -9.67 0.92 5.61
N GLY A 45 -8.87 1.18 4.57
CA GLY A 45 -9.33 1.52 3.23
C GLY A 45 -10.18 0.43 2.59
N LYS A 46 -10.96 0.83 1.57
CA LYS A 46 -11.70 -0.11 0.74
C LYS A 46 -10.72 -0.87 -0.14
N ARG A 47 -10.72 -2.21 -0.03
CA ARG A 47 -9.90 -3.10 -0.84
C ARG A 47 -10.67 -3.60 -2.07
N THR A 48 -10.07 -3.48 -3.25
CA THR A 48 -10.55 -4.09 -4.50
C THR A 48 -9.41 -4.86 -5.17
N GLN A 49 -9.73 -6.02 -5.76
CA GLN A 49 -8.75 -6.81 -6.50
C GLN A 49 -8.57 -6.24 -7.91
N ASP A 50 -7.36 -6.28 -8.45
CA ASP A 50 -7.08 -6.01 -9.85
C ASP A 50 -7.73 -7.08 -10.75
N GLU A 51 -8.31 -6.67 -11.88
CA GLU A 51 -9.05 -7.57 -12.77
C GLU A 51 -8.15 -8.60 -13.46
N PHE A 52 -6.87 -8.26 -13.68
CA PHE A 52 -5.95 -9.08 -14.46
C PHE A 52 -4.88 -9.78 -13.60
N ASP A 53 -4.45 -9.18 -12.49
CA ASP A 53 -3.52 -9.81 -11.55
C ASP A 53 -4.24 -10.15 -10.23
N PRO A 54 -4.61 -11.43 -9.97
CA PRO A 54 -5.33 -11.81 -8.77
C PRO A 54 -4.51 -11.62 -7.47
N ARG A 55 -3.20 -11.34 -7.59
CA ARG A 55 -2.35 -11.01 -6.45
C ARG A 55 -2.24 -9.51 -6.20
N LYS A 56 -2.74 -8.67 -7.08
CA LYS A 56 -2.67 -7.22 -6.93
C LYS A 56 -3.98 -6.69 -6.38
N TYR A 57 -3.88 -5.84 -5.37
CA TYR A 57 -5.01 -5.23 -4.70
C TYR A 57 -4.80 -3.73 -4.59
N PHE A 58 -5.88 -2.99 -4.81
CA PHE A 58 -5.95 -1.56 -4.57
C PHE A 58 -6.66 -1.33 -3.23
N TYR A 59 -6.04 -0.53 -2.38
CA TYR A 59 -6.64 0.01 -1.17
C TYR A 59 -6.92 1.48 -1.42
N THR A 60 -8.17 1.89 -1.27
CA THR A 60 -8.59 3.26 -1.55
C THR A 60 -9.30 3.85 -0.35
N LYS A 61 -8.93 5.08 0.03
CA LYS A 61 -9.56 5.78 1.15
C LYS A 61 -9.74 7.27 0.84
N PRO A 62 -10.92 7.86 1.12
CA PRO A 62 -11.15 9.28 0.91
C PRO A 62 -10.46 10.13 1.98
N PHE A 63 -9.97 11.30 1.58
CA PHE A 63 -9.41 12.32 2.45
C PHE A 63 -9.82 13.71 1.96
N ARG A 64 -9.96 14.66 2.89
CA ARG A 64 -10.38 16.04 2.58
C ARG A 64 -9.22 17.02 2.39
N ASN A 65 -8.01 16.59 2.72
CA ASN A 65 -6.83 17.44 2.84
C ASN A 65 -5.70 16.93 1.95
N LEU A 66 -6.02 16.56 0.71
CA LEU A 66 -5.05 16.10 -0.28
C LEU A 66 -4.56 17.25 -1.16
N PHE A 67 -3.54 16.98 -1.96
CA PHE A 67 -2.98 17.95 -2.89
C PHE A 67 -3.96 18.21 -4.04
N ASP A 68 -4.18 19.50 -4.35
CA ASP A 68 -5.05 19.97 -5.43
C ASP A 68 -6.50 19.41 -5.34
N ILE A 69 -7.05 18.90 -6.45
CA ILE A 69 -8.42 18.40 -6.53
C ILE A 69 -8.57 16.96 -6.03
N ASN A 70 -7.49 16.28 -5.66
CA ASN A 70 -7.54 14.88 -5.27
C ASN A 70 -8.40 14.68 -4.02
N ASN A 71 -9.12 13.56 -3.97
CA ASN A 71 -10.03 13.26 -2.87
C ASN A 71 -9.81 11.87 -2.27
N HIS A 72 -8.92 11.05 -2.84
CA HIS A 72 -8.55 9.74 -2.31
C HIS A 72 -7.05 9.48 -2.39
N VAL A 73 -6.56 8.68 -1.44
CA VAL A 73 -5.28 7.98 -1.57
C VAL A 73 -5.56 6.56 -2.04
N VAL A 74 -4.75 6.10 -2.99
CA VAL A 74 -4.71 4.73 -3.49
C VAL A 74 -3.38 4.11 -3.12
N VAL A 75 -3.41 2.94 -2.48
CA VAL A 75 -2.22 2.13 -2.20
C VAL A 75 -2.35 0.81 -2.95
N VAL A 76 -1.33 0.48 -3.74
CA VAL A 76 -1.27 -0.74 -4.52
C VAL A 76 -0.43 -1.76 -3.75
N VAL A 77 -1.02 -2.90 -3.43
CA VAL A 77 -0.36 -3.98 -2.67
C VAL A 77 -0.33 -5.24 -3.52
N LYS A 78 0.83 -5.91 -3.55
CA LYS A 78 0.97 -7.24 -4.13
C LYS A 78 1.03 -8.28 -3.03
N PHE A 79 0.12 -9.24 -3.11
CA PHE A 79 0.02 -10.37 -2.21
C PHE A 79 0.92 -11.48 -2.71
N GLY A 80 1.76 -12.00 -1.82
CA GLY A 80 2.76 -12.99 -2.15
C GLY A 80 2.87 -14.04 -1.07
N GLN A 81 3.49 -15.15 -1.43
CA GLN A 81 3.88 -16.20 -0.50
C GLN A 81 5.40 -16.33 -0.57
N ARG A 82 6.02 -16.60 0.58
CA ARG A 82 7.44 -16.94 0.68
C ARG A 82 7.57 -18.19 1.54
N PHE A 83 8.34 -19.16 1.07
CA PHE A 83 8.72 -20.31 1.89
C PHE A 83 9.90 -19.94 2.77
N SER A 84 9.81 -20.24 4.06
CA SER A 84 10.95 -20.20 4.97
C SER A 84 11.93 -21.33 4.63
N GLU A 85 13.14 -21.30 5.22
CA GLU A 85 14.14 -22.37 5.08
C GLU A 85 13.62 -23.72 5.61
N GLU A 86 12.65 -23.69 6.53
CA GLU A 86 11.96 -24.85 7.10
C GLU A 86 10.77 -25.33 6.23
N GLY A 87 10.52 -24.68 5.09
CA GLY A 87 9.42 -25.01 4.18
C GLY A 87 8.05 -24.47 4.61
N HIS A 88 7.98 -23.64 5.66
CA HIS A 88 6.74 -23.01 6.07
C HIS A 88 6.38 -21.85 5.15
N GLU A 89 5.15 -21.85 4.65
CA GLU A 89 4.63 -20.75 3.86
C GLU A 89 4.30 -19.54 4.73
N THR A 90 4.86 -18.39 4.39
CA THR A 90 4.66 -17.11 5.08
C THR A 90 4.10 -16.08 4.10
N GLN A 91 3.23 -15.20 4.62
CA GLN A 91 2.72 -14.07 3.84
C GLN A 91 3.87 -13.13 3.45
N ASN A 92 3.88 -12.70 2.19
CA ASN A 92 4.85 -11.77 1.63
C ASN A 92 4.12 -10.65 0.89
N ASN A 93 3.21 -9.96 1.59
CA ASN A 93 2.43 -8.88 1.02
C ASN A 93 3.21 -7.56 1.13
N PHE A 94 3.34 -6.83 0.04
CA PHE A 94 4.14 -5.60 0.01
C PHE A 94 3.49 -4.51 -0.82
N VAL A 95 3.73 -3.26 -0.43
CA VAL A 95 3.32 -2.09 -1.21
C VAL A 95 4.17 -1.99 -2.48
N MET A 96 3.50 -1.83 -3.63
CA MET A 96 4.14 -1.57 -4.92
C MET A 96 4.29 -0.08 -5.20
N THR A 97 3.25 0.70 -4.89
CA THR A 97 3.21 2.17 -5.01
C THR A 97 2.03 2.73 -4.21
N ALA A 98 2.00 4.04 -4.02
CA ALA A 98 0.87 4.80 -3.50
C ALA A 98 0.79 6.16 -4.19
N TYR A 99 -0.42 6.66 -4.43
CA TYR A 99 -0.65 7.93 -5.12
C TYR A 99 -2.00 8.53 -4.73
N GLN A 100 -2.18 9.81 -5.04
CA GLN A 100 -3.47 10.50 -4.88
C GLN A 100 -4.28 10.40 -6.17
N ASN A 101 -5.60 10.30 -6.05
CA ASN A 101 -6.49 10.28 -7.21
C ASN A 101 -7.79 11.04 -6.93
N HIS A 102 -8.43 11.46 -8.03
CA HIS A 102 -9.80 11.96 -8.02
C HIS A 102 -10.74 10.89 -8.57
N PHE A 103 -11.81 10.60 -7.84
CA PHE A 103 -12.91 9.71 -8.27
C PHE A 103 -14.23 10.49 -8.35
#